data_AF-W4RTH5-F1
#
_entry.id   AF-W4RTH5-F1
#
_cell.length_a   1.000
_cell.length_b   1.000
_cell.length_c   1.000
_cell.angle_alpha   90.00
_cell.angle_beta   90.00
_cell.angle_gamma   90.00
#
_symmetry.space_group_name_H-M   'P 1'
#
loop_
_entity.id
_entity.type
_entity.pdbx_description
1 polymer ?
#
loop_
_entity_poly.entity_id
_entity_poly.type
_entity_poly.pdbx_seq_one_letter_code
_entity_poly.pdbx_strand_id
1 'polypeptide(L)'
;MVLRKVNKKMAMDSRRKLVSALDPKSPITEQYRTIRTNIQFASIDKELNTIMVTSAGPGDGKSTTAANLSVTFAQQGKRYC
;
A
#
# COMPACT_ATOMS: atom_id res chain seq x y z
N MET A 1 35.78 17.78 -16.01
CA MET A 1 35.42 16.61 -15.17
C MET A 1 34.18 16.98 -14.35
N VAL A 2 32.99 16.75 -14.90
CA VAL A 2 31.71 17.18 -14.31
C VAL A 2 31.20 16.10 -13.37
N LEU A 3 31.40 16.27 -12.06
CA LEU A 3 30.79 15.39 -11.07
C LEU A 3 29.35 15.87 -10.82
N ARG A 4 28.40 15.16 -11.45
CA ARG A 4 26.96 15.24 -11.23
C ARG A 4 26.65 15.22 -9.73
N LYS A 5 26.07 16.32 -9.22
CA LYS A 5 25.35 16.33 -7.93
C LYS A 5 24.16 15.38 -8.04
N VAL A 6 24.35 14.12 -7.64
CA VAL A 6 23.26 13.14 -7.55
C VAL A 6 22.27 13.63 -6.48
N ASN A 7 21.03 13.80 -6.93
CA ASN A 7 19.92 14.42 -6.22
C ASN A 7 19.62 13.71 -4.88
N LYS A 8 19.84 14.42 -3.77
CA LYS A 8 19.56 13.98 -2.38
C LYS A 8 18.09 13.57 -2.12
N LYS A 9 17.17 13.84 -3.06
CA LYS A 9 15.74 13.47 -2.99
C LYS A 9 15.48 11.96 -3.10
N MET A 10 16.29 11.19 -3.82
CA MET A 10 16.08 9.73 -3.97
C MET A 10 16.39 8.93 -2.68
N ALA A 11 17.14 9.51 -1.75
CA ALA A 11 17.58 8.80 -0.53
C ALA A 11 16.49 8.68 0.56
N MET A 12 15.36 9.40 0.42
CA MET A 12 14.26 9.31 1.39
C MET A 12 13.21 8.22 1.09
N ASP A 13 13.26 7.60 -0.09
CA ASP A 13 12.14 6.78 -0.61
C ASP A 13 12.31 5.25 -0.43
N SER A 14 13.51 4.76 -0.11
CA SER A 14 13.77 3.30 -0.01
C SER A 14 13.13 2.62 1.20
N ARG A 15 12.61 3.36 2.19
CA ARG A 15 12.11 2.79 3.47
C ARG A 15 10.63 2.39 3.45
N ARG A 16 9.83 2.84 2.48
CA ARG A 16 8.40 2.53 2.39
C ARG A 16 8.02 2.25 0.94
N LYS A 17 8.44 1.09 0.43
CA LYS A 17 8.11 0.67 -0.93
C LYS A 17 6.60 0.39 -1.04
N LEU A 18 5.94 1.10 -1.95
CA LEU A 18 4.60 0.77 -2.45
C LEU A 18 4.72 -0.39 -3.44
N VAL A 19 5.00 -1.59 -2.94
CA VAL A 19 5.19 -2.78 -3.77
C VAL A 19 3.97 -3.08 -4.63
N SER A 20 2.76 -2.83 -4.12
CA SER A 20 1.54 -3.04 -4.90
C SER A 20 1.43 -2.12 -6.12
N ALA A 21 2.08 -0.95 -6.10
CA ALA A 21 2.17 -0.05 -7.25
C ALA A 21 3.39 -0.34 -8.14
N LEU A 22 4.54 -0.58 -7.52
CA LEU A 22 5.83 -0.71 -8.20
C LEU A 22 6.05 -2.09 -8.84
N ASP A 23 5.55 -3.14 -8.19
CA ASP A 23 5.61 -4.52 -8.69
C ASP A 23 4.26 -5.23 -8.47
N PRO A 24 3.28 -4.98 -9.36
CA PRO A 24 1.94 -5.55 -9.22
C PRO A 24 1.89 -7.09 -9.31
N LYS A 25 2.93 -7.73 -9.86
CA LYS A 25 2.99 -9.19 -10.03
C LYS A 25 3.81 -9.88 -8.93
N SER A 26 4.36 -9.11 -8.00
CA SER A 26 5.08 -9.64 -6.84
C SER A 26 4.19 -10.56 -6.00
N PRO A 27 4.72 -11.66 -5.43
CA PRO A 27 4.03 -12.43 -4.40
C PRO A 27 3.55 -11.57 -3.22
N ILE A 28 4.31 -10.52 -2.86
CA ILE A 28 3.92 -9.61 -1.76
C ILE A 28 2.65 -8.84 -2.13
N THR A 29 2.53 -8.41 -3.39
CA THR A 29 1.31 -7.73 -3.87
C THR A 29 0.12 -8.67 -3.82
N GLU A 30 0.31 -9.96 -4.10
CA GLU A 30 -0.76 -10.94 -3.98
C GLU A 30 -1.27 -11.07 -2.55
N GLN A 31 -0.39 -11.02 -1.55
CA GLN A 31 -0.82 -10.98 -0.14
C GLN A 31 -1.74 -9.79 0.17
N TYR A 32 -1.43 -8.60 -0.38
CA TYR A 32 -2.32 -7.43 -0.24
C TYR A 32 -3.66 -7.61 -0.97
N ARG A 33 -3.70 -8.36 -2.08
CA ARG A 33 -4.96 -8.73 -2.74
C ARG A 33 -5.78 -9.69 -1.90
N THR A 34 -5.14 -10.67 -1.25
CA THR A 34 -5.81 -11.58 -0.32
C THR A 34 -6.44 -10.80 0.85
N ILE A 35 -5.71 -9.88 1.47
CA ILE A 35 -6.24 -9.03 2.55
C ILE A 35 -7.47 -8.25 2.07
N ARG A 36 -7.39 -7.59 0.91
CA ARG A 36 -8.50 -6.83 0.31
C ARG A 36 -9.73 -7.72 0.10
N THR A 37 -9.54 -8.91 -0.46
CA THR A 37 -10.62 -9.88 -0.68
C THR A 37 -11.26 -10.32 0.63
N ASN A 38 -10.46 -10.62 1.66
CA ASN A 38 -10.98 -10.97 2.99
C ASN A 38 -11.79 -9.83 3.63
N ILE A 39 -11.35 -8.59 3.44
CA ILE A 39 -12.11 -7.41 3.90
C ILE A 39 -13.46 -7.32 3.19
N GLN A 40 -13.49 -7.53 1.87
CA GLN A 40 -14.75 -7.54 1.10
C GLN A 40 -15.69 -8.65 1.57
N PHE A 41 -15.16 -9.85 1.87
CA PHE A 41 -15.96 -10.95 2.42
C PHE A 41 -16.43 -10.72 3.86
N ALA A 42 -15.68 -9.95 4.67
CA ALA A 42 -16.09 -9.62 6.03
C ALA A 42 -17.34 -8.72 6.07
N SER A 43 -17.73 -8.11 4.95
CA SER A 43 -18.93 -7.27 4.83
C SER A 43 -19.68 -7.59 3.54
N ILE A 44 -20.23 -8.80 3.47
CA ILE A 44 -21.04 -9.26 2.34
C ILE A 44 -22.32 -8.41 2.16
N ASP A 45 -22.95 -8.03 3.28
CA ASP A 45 -24.26 -7.38 3.24
C ASP A 45 -24.19 -5.84 3.11
N LYS A 46 -23.00 -5.25 3.29
CA LYS A 46 -22.82 -3.79 3.31
C LYS A 46 -21.58 -3.38 2.56
N GLU A 47 -21.70 -2.32 1.76
CA GLU A 47 -20.54 -1.76 1.10
C GLU A 47 -19.61 -1.06 2.11
N LEU A 48 -18.38 -1.55 2.22
CA LEU A 48 -17.33 -0.94 3.03
C LEU A 48 -16.74 0.27 2.31
N ASN A 49 -17.07 1.46 2.80
CA ASN A 49 -16.56 2.74 2.29
C ASN A 49 -15.34 3.27 3.07
N THR A 50 -15.18 2.86 4.33
CA THR A 50 -14.13 3.38 5.21
C THR A 50 -13.54 2.26 6.07
N ILE A 51 -12.21 2.20 6.15
CA ILE A 51 -11.47 1.21 6.95
C ILE A 51 -10.40 1.95 7.77
N MET A 52 -10.34 1.68 9.07
CA MET A 52 -9.29 2.21 9.95
C MET A 52 -8.13 1.20 10.05
N VAL A 53 -6.91 1.64 9.76
CA VAL A 53 -5.68 0.85 9.93
C VAL A 53 -4.89 1.41 11.11
N THR A 54 -4.69 0.59 12.14
CA THR A 54 -3.93 0.97 13.35
C THR A 54 -2.94 -0.14 13.75
N SER A 55 -2.02 0.18 14.66
CA SER A 55 -1.02 -0.75 15.17
C SER A 55 -0.71 -0.45 16.64
N ALA A 56 -0.11 -1.41 17.35
CA ALA A 56 0.19 -1.30 18.78
C ALA A 56 1.31 -0.28 19.07
N GLY A 57 2.27 -0.14 18.14
CA GLY A 57 3.45 0.70 18.31
C GLY A 57 3.78 1.60 17.12
N PRO A 58 4.67 2.60 17.33
CA PRO A 58 5.34 3.30 16.25
C PRO A 58 6.24 2.35 15.45
N GLY A 59 6.23 2.44 14.13
CA GLY A 59 7.14 1.65 13.27
C GLY A 59 6.59 0.31 12.75
N ASP A 60 5.45 -0.18 13.25
CA ASP A 60 4.83 -1.47 12.83
C ASP A 60 4.37 -1.53 11.36
N GLY A 61 4.62 -0.48 10.57
CA GLY A 61 4.28 -0.48 9.16
C GLY A 61 2.83 -0.13 8.83
N LYS A 62 1.99 0.27 9.80
CA LYS A 62 0.57 0.66 9.54
C LYS A 62 0.38 1.60 8.34
N SER A 63 1.20 2.65 8.22
CA SER A 63 1.12 3.60 7.10
C SER A 63 1.51 2.95 5.76
N THR A 64 2.51 2.06 5.77
CA THR A 64 2.94 1.31 4.59
C THR A 64 1.86 0.32 4.15
N THR A 65 1.26 -0.38 5.12
CA THR A 65 0.17 -1.33 4.89
C THR A 65 -1.06 -0.61 4.33
N ALA A 66 -1.47 0.50 4.95
CA ALA A 66 -2.60 1.30 4.48
C ALA A 66 -2.40 1.77 3.03
N ALA A 67 -1.21 2.27 2.69
CA ALA A 67 -0.92 2.76 1.35
C ALA A 67 -0.83 1.63 0.30
N ASN A 68 -0.29 0.45 0.65
CA ASN A 68 -0.27 -0.68 -0.29
C ASN A 68 -1.67 -1.28 -0.50
N LEU A 69 -2.48 -1.34 0.57
CA LEU A 69 -3.86 -1.82 0.52
C LEU A 69 -4.74 -0.87 -0.29
N SER A 70 -4.54 0.43 -0.14
CA SER A 70 -5.28 1.41 -0.93
C SER A 70 -4.99 1.23 -2.43
N VAL A 71 -3.73 1.08 -2.83
CA VAL A 71 -3.35 0.77 -4.22
C VAL A 71 -4.05 -0.50 -4.75
N THR A 72 -4.17 -1.57 -3.95
CA THR A 72 -4.89 -2.76 -4.43
C THR A 72 -6.38 -2.49 -4.60
N PHE A 73 -7.03 -1.66 -3.78
CA PHE A 73 -8.40 -1.22 -4.04
C PHE A 73 -8.51 -0.37 -5.33
N ALA A 74 -7.52 0.47 -5.66
CA ALA A 74 -7.51 1.29 -6.89
C ALA A 74 -7.47 0.43 -8.13
N GLN A 75 -6.68 -0.64 -8.09
CA GLN A 75 -6.53 -1.56 -9.20
C GLN A 75 -7.85 -2.26 -9.56
N GLN A 76 -8.83 -2.31 -8.65
CA GLN A 76 -10.20 -2.77 -8.92
C GLN A 76 -11.14 -1.66 -9.44
N GLY A 77 -10.63 -0.46 -9.72
CA GLY A 77 -11.42 0.68 -10.18
C GLY A 77 -12.14 1.44 -9.05
N LYS A 78 -11.92 1.08 -7.78
CA LYS A 78 -12.48 1.83 -6.64
C LYS A 78 -11.66 3.09 -6.36
N ARG A 79 -12.33 4.20 -6.09
CA ARG A 79 -11.71 5.46 -5.67
C ARG A 79 -11.61 5.49 -4.14
N TYR A 80 -10.45 5.85 -3.61
CA TYR A 80 -10.22 6.06 -2.18
C TYR A 80 -9.37 7.32 -1.97
N CYS A 81 -9.45 7.86 -0.76
CA CYS A 81 -8.80 9.09 -0.34
C CYS A 81 -7.63 8.79 0.60
#